data_AF-A0A8T6P8A3-F1
#
_entry.id   AF-A0A8T6P8A3-F1
#
_cell.length_a   1.000
_cell.length_b   1.000
_cell.length_c   1.000
_cell.angle_alpha   90.00
_cell.angle_beta   90.00
_cell.angle_gamma   90.00
#
_symmetry.space_group_name_H-M   'P 1'
#
loop_
_entity.id
_entity.type
_entity.pdbx_description
1 polymer ?
#
loop_
_entity_poly.entity_id
_entity_poly.type
_entity_poly.pdbx_seq_one_letter_code
_entity_poly.pdbx_strand_id
1 'polypeptide(L)'
;SIHPESYKAVRKLLIALSVSADDPNLAQTVEKLRRGVSVSELAEQLGLGVPTLNDILEELQRPGRDPREDIPAPILRQDVLSMEDLKPGMRLKGTVRNVVDFGAFVDIGVKQDGLVHISEMADYRVRSPYDVLSVGDIIDVIVLDVDNNRGRIGLSMRGVAAPQNAKA
;
A
#
# COMPACT_ATOMS: atom_id res chain seq x y z
N SER A 1 -23.42 -8.34 6.80
CA SER A 1 -24.66 -8.53 6.05
C SER A 1 -25.68 -9.23 6.94
N ILE A 2 -26.83 -8.61 7.19
CA ILE A 2 -27.89 -9.16 8.05
C ILE A 2 -28.30 -10.52 7.51
N HIS A 3 -28.05 -11.58 8.29
CA HIS A 3 -28.46 -12.92 7.91
C HIS A 3 -30.00 -13.00 7.83
N PRO A 4 -30.58 -13.77 6.88
CA PRO A 4 -32.02 -13.91 6.72
C PRO A 4 -32.76 -14.32 8.01
N GLU A 5 -32.06 -15.06 8.86
CA GLU A 5 -32.52 -15.53 10.17
C GLU A 5 -32.78 -14.37 11.17
N SER A 6 -32.08 -13.25 11.00
CA SER A 6 -32.15 -12.07 11.88
C SER A 6 -33.21 -11.04 11.45
N TYR A 7 -33.84 -11.16 10.27
CA TYR A 7 -34.84 -10.17 9.82
C TYR A 7 -36.09 -10.12 10.70
N LYS A 8 -36.52 -11.28 11.24
CA LYS A 8 -37.67 -11.34 12.16
C LYS A 8 -37.39 -10.61 13.46
N ALA A 9 -36.15 -10.71 13.95
CA ALA A 9 -35.64 -10.00 15.12
C ALA A 9 -35.54 -8.49 14.88
N VAL A 10 -34.94 -8.09 13.75
CA VAL A 10 -34.82 -6.68 13.35
C VAL A 10 -36.19 -6.01 13.25
N ARG A 11 -37.18 -6.66 12.64
CA ARG A 11 -38.56 -6.12 12.54
C ARG A 11 -39.20 -5.93 13.91
N LYS A 12 -39.06 -6.89 14.82
CA LYS A 12 -39.57 -6.76 16.20
C LYS A 12 -38.88 -5.63 16.96
N LEU A 13 -37.57 -5.49 16.79
CA LEU A 13 -36.78 -4.42 17.38
C LEU A 13 -37.23 -3.06 16.85
N LEU A 14 -37.40 -2.90 15.53
CA LEU A 14 -37.91 -1.66 14.93
C LEU A 14 -39.31 -1.28 15.45
N ILE A 15 -40.21 -2.26 15.59
CA ILE A 15 -41.55 -2.04 16.18
C ILE A 15 -41.45 -1.64 17.65
N ALA A 16 -40.63 -2.33 18.45
CA ALA A 16 -40.44 -2.03 19.87
C ALA A 16 -39.85 -0.62 20.08
N LEU A 17 -38.99 -0.19 19.16
CA LEU A 17 -38.36 1.13 19.19
C LEU A 17 -39.21 2.23 18.50
N SER A 18 -40.36 1.88 17.92
CA SER A 18 -41.20 2.78 17.10
C SER A 18 -40.43 3.53 16.00
N VAL A 19 -39.46 2.86 15.38
CA VAL A 19 -38.62 3.43 14.30
C VAL A 19 -38.91 2.71 12.99
N SER A 20 -38.98 3.48 11.90
CA SER A 20 -39.12 2.92 10.55
C SER A 20 -37.77 2.46 10.00
N ALA A 21 -37.76 1.35 9.24
CA ALA A 21 -36.56 0.85 8.56
C ALA A 21 -36.01 1.83 7.51
N ASP A 22 -36.88 2.71 6.99
CA ASP A 22 -36.56 3.70 5.96
C ASP A 22 -36.18 5.08 6.52
N ASP A 23 -35.96 5.20 7.83
CA ASP A 23 -35.58 6.48 8.45
C ASP A 23 -34.12 6.84 8.09
N PRO A 24 -33.86 7.99 7.44
CA PRO A 24 -32.51 8.44 7.13
C PRO A 24 -31.65 8.74 8.38
N ASN A 25 -32.26 8.87 9.56
CA ASN A 25 -31.58 9.09 10.84
C ASN A 25 -31.55 7.84 11.73
N LEU A 26 -31.85 6.66 11.19
CA LEU A 26 -31.88 5.38 11.91
C LEU A 26 -30.64 5.17 12.79
N ALA A 27 -29.45 5.47 12.26
CA ALA A 27 -28.18 5.34 12.98
C ALA A 27 -28.12 6.19 14.27
N GLN A 28 -28.55 7.46 14.21
CA GLN A 28 -28.54 8.36 15.37
C GLN A 28 -29.60 7.97 16.40
N THR A 29 -30.75 7.49 15.93
CA THR A 29 -31.83 7.02 16.80
C THR A 29 -31.42 5.76 17.54
N VAL A 30 -30.79 4.80 16.86
CA VAL A 30 -30.23 3.57 17.45
C VAL A 30 -29.13 3.90 18.47
N GLU A 31 -28.25 4.87 18.19
CA GLU A 31 -27.20 5.29 19.14
C GLU A 31 -27.79 5.93 20.41
N LYS A 32 -28.78 6.81 20.27
CA LYS A 32 -29.48 7.43 21.41
C LYS A 32 -30.18 6.37 22.29
N LEU A 33 -30.80 5.38 21.66
CA LEU A 33 -31.50 4.29 22.35
C LEU A 33 -30.54 3.34 23.07
N ARG A 34 -29.37 3.03 22.48
CA ARG A 34 -28.32 2.23 23.14
C ARG A 34 -27.83 2.85 24.46
N ARG A 35 -27.85 4.18 24.57
CA ARG A 35 -27.45 4.88 25.82
C ARG A 35 -28.53 4.83 26.91
N GLY A 36 -29.78 4.55 26.56
CA GLY A 36 -30.91 4.55 27.49
C GLY A 36 -31.52 3.18 27.80
N VAL A 37 -31.17 2.13 27.06
CA VAL A 37 -31.76 0.79 27.19
C VAL A 37 -30.69 -0.23 27.53
N SER A 38 -30.96 -1.11 28.51
CA SER A 38 -30.05 -2.20 28.83
C SER A 38 -30.13 -3.27 27.73
N VAL A 39 -28.98 -3.58 27.11
CA VAL A 39 -28.89 -4.53 26.00
C VAL A 39 -29.33 -5.94 26.42
N SER A 40 -29.19 -6.28 27.71
CA SER A 40 -29.55 -7.59 28.25
C SER A 40 -31.07 -7.80 28.30
N GLU A 41 -31.84 -6.81 28.76
CA GLU A 41 -33.30 -6.91 28.85
C GLU A 41 -33.94 -6.96 27.45
N LEU A 42 -33.40 -6.17 26.51
CA LEU A 42 -33.87 -6.15 25.13
C LEU A 42 -33.59 -7.49 24.43
N ALA A 43 -32.46 -8.13 24.72
CA ALA A 43 -32.10 -9.44 24.21
C ALA A 43 -33.10 -10.51 24.68
N GLU A 44 -33.45 -10.51 25.96
CA GLU A 44 -34.46 -11.42 26.53
C GLU A 44 -35.85 -11.19 25.92
N GLN A 45 -36.30 -9.93 25.78
CA GLN A 45 -37.59 -9.60 25.19
C GLN A 45 -37.70 -10.02 23.71
N LEU A 46 -36.60 -9.95 22.98
CA LEU A 46 -36.55 -10.35 21.56
C LEU A 46 -36.29 -11.86 21.39
N GLY A 47 -35.94 -12.57 22.46
CA GLY A 47 -35.55 -13.99 22.42
C GLY A 47 -34.23 -14.22 21.70
N LEU A 48 -33.30 -13.25 21.78
CA LEU A 48 -32.00 -13.27 21.11
C LEU A 48 -30.88 -13.39 22.13
N GLY A 49 -29.75 -13.98 21.72
CA GLY A 49 -28.53 -13.87 22.49
C GLY A 49 -28.01 -12.42 22.49
N VAL A 50 -27.45 -12.00 23.63
CA VAL A 50 -26.72 -10.71 23.74
C VAL A 50 -25.69 -10.48 22.63
N PRO A 51 -24.87 -11.46 22.18
CA PRO A 51 -23.95 -11.23 21.06
C PRO A 51 -24.71 -10.93 19.76
N THR A 52 -25.74 -11.70 19.43
CA THR A 52 -26.55 -11.51 18.23
C THR A 52 -27.24 -10.15 18.20
N LEU A 53 -27.73 -9.67 19.34
CA LEU A 53 -28.34 -8.35 19.43
C LEU A 53 -27.30 -7.24 19.22
N ASN A 54 -26.09 -7.37 19.75
CA ASN A 54 -25.02 -6.39 19.51
C ASN A 54 -24.64 -6.34 18.03
N ASP A 55 -24.51 -7.49 17.36
CA ASP A 55 -24.20 -7.56 15.93
C ASP A 55 -25.28 -6.84 15.10
N ILE A 56 -26.57 -7.08 15.43
CA ILE A 56 -27.69 -6.41 14.77
C ILE A 56 -27.67 -4.90 15.01
N LEU A 57 -27.40 -4.45 16.25
CA LEU A 57 -27.34 -3.02 16.58
C LEU A 57 -26.16 -2.31 15.89
N GLU A 58 -25.03 -2.98 15.77
CA GLU A 58 -23.84 -2.48 15.07
C GLU A 58 -24.10 -2.38 13.56
N GLU A 59 -24.81 -3.36 13.00
CA GLU A 59 -25.18 -3.39 11.59
C GLU A 59 -26.25 -2.34 11.23
N LEU A 60 -27.19 -2.07 12.13
CA LEU A 60 -28.18 -0.99 11.98
C LEU A 60 -27.59 0.41 12.10
N GLN A 61 -26.46 0.58 12.81
CA GLN A 61 -25.76 1.88 12.91
C GLN A 61 -25.01 2.25 11.63
N ARG A 62 -24.73 1.28 10.74
CA ARG A 62 -23.95 1.49 9.52
C ARG A 62 -24.56 0.76 8.33
N PRO A 63 -25.76 1.16 7.86
CA PRO A 63 -26.36 0.57 6.68
C PRO A 63 -25.43 0.77 5.46
N GLY A 64 -25.07 -0.32 4.79
CA GLY A 64 -24.30 -0.26 3.54
C GLY A 64 -22.78 -0.27 3.69
N ARG A 65 -22.21 -0.71 4.82
CA ARG A 65 -20.77 -0.96 4.90
C ARG A 65 -20.38 -2.06 3.92
N ASP A 66 -19.74 -1.69 2.82
CA ASP A 66 -19.07 -2.65 1.95
C ASP A 66 -17.88 -3.20 2.75
N PRO A 67 -17.80 -4.52 3.00
CA PRO A 67 -16.62 -5.13 3.65
C PRO A 67 -15.30 -4.80 2.95
N ARG A 68 -15.35 -4.28 1.72
CA ARG A 68 -14.20 -3.79 0.95
C ARG A 68 -13.61 -2.46 1.43
N GLU A 69 -14.32 -1.65 2.22
CA GLU A 69 -13.77 -0.38 2.74
C GLU A 69 -12.71 -0.59 3.84
N ASP A 70 -12.79 -1.71 4.57
CA ASP A 70 -11.81 -2.10 5.60
C ASP A 70 -10.73 -3.05 5.07
N ILE A 71 -10.78 -3.48 3.80
CA ILE A 71 -9.66 -4.19 3.20
C ILE A 71 -8.58 -3.13 3.02
N PRO A 72 -7.44 -3.18 3.75
CA PRO A 72 -6.32 -2.32 3.42
C PRO A 72 -6.06 -2.53 1.93
N ALA A 73 -6.05 -1.44 1.16
CA ALA A 73 -5.82 -1.51 -0.27
C ALA A 73 -4.70 -2.53 -0.51
N PRO A 74 -4.88 -3.50 -1.43
CA PRO A 74 -3.83 -4.47 -1.69
C PRO A 74 -2.56 -3.68 -1.84
N ILE A 75 -1.53 -4.04 -1.06
CA ILE A 75 -0.21 -3.48 -1.23
C ILE A 75 0.17 -3.91 -2.64
N LEU A 76 -0.15 -3.05 -3.62
CA LEU A 76 0.47 -3.08 -4.93
C LEU A 76 1.93 -3.18 -4.57
N ARG A 77 2.62 -4.25 -4.98
CA ARG A 77 4.08 -4.24 -4.91
C ARG A 77 4.46 -2.95 -5.62
N GLN A 78 4.89 -1.95 -4.85
CA GLN A 78 5.21 -0.61 -5.32
C GLN A 78 6.47 -0.62 -6.21
N ASP A 79 6.93 -1.81 -6.59
CA ASP A 79 8.13 -2.06 -7.37
C ASP A 79 7.97 -1.70 -8.85
N VAL A 80 6.81 -1.17 -9.28
CA VAL A 80 6.71 -0.49 -10.57
C VAL A 80 6.86 1.01 -10.32
N LEU A 81 8.11 1.40 -10.03
CA LEU A 81 8.48 2.82 -10.05
C LEU A 81 8.29 3.33 -11.48
N SER A 82 7.48 4.37 -11.65
CA SER A 82 7.36 5.05 -12.94
C SER A 82 8.46 6.11 -13.04
N MET A 83 8.89 6.43 -14.26
CA MET A 83 9.89 7.49 -14.49
C MET A 83 9.49 8.83 -13.86
N GLU A 84 8.19 9.08 -13.73
CA GLU A 84 7.59 10.28 -13.14
C GLU A 84 7.80 10.37 -11.62
N ASP A 85 7.98 9.22 -10.95
CA ASP A 85 8.21 9.15 -9.51
C ASP A 85 9.70 9.32 -9.17
N LEU A 86 10.59 9.18 -10.18
CA LEU A 86 12.02 9.35 -10.01
C LEU A 86 12.39 10.81 -9.83
N LYS A 87 13.07 11.10 -8.72
CA LYS A 87 13.61 12.42 -8.39
C LYS A 87 15.14 12.36 -8.32
N PRO A 88 15.84 13.37 -8.86
CA PRO A 88 17.27 13.54 -8.60
C PRO A 88 17.58 13.49 -7.10
N GLY A 89 18.66 12.80 -6.73
CA GLY A 89 19.10 12.57 -5.35
C GLY A 89 18.54 11.31 -4.68
N MET A 90 17.59 10.62 -5.30
CA MET A 90 17.03 9.39 -4.73
C MET A 90 18.05 8.24 -4.77
N ARG A 91 18.13 7.48 -3.68
CA ARG A 91 18.96 6.26 -3.58
C ARG A 91 18.09 5.04 -3.86
N LEU A 92 18.54 4.20 -4.78
CA LEU A 92 17.85 2.99 -5.23
C LEU A 92 18.83 1.84 -5.30
N LYS A 93 18.33 0.62 -5.19
CA LYS A 93 19.09 -0.59 -5.55
C LYS A 93 18.77 -0.94 -6.99
N GLY A 94 19.80 -1.31 -7.74
CA GLY A 94 19.64 -1.77 -9.10
C GLY A 94 20.56 -2.93 -9.44
N THR A 95 20.20 -3.66 -10.50
CA THR A 95 20.95 -4.81 -10.99
C THR A 95 21.65 -4.44 -12.28
N VAL A 96 22.95 -4.70 -12.38
CA VAL A 96 23.73 -4.45 -13.60
C VAL A 96 23.25 -5.38 -14.71
N ARG A 97 22.68 -4.82 -15.77
CA ARG A 97 22.20 -5.55 -16.95
C ARG A 97 23.30 -5.75 -17.99
N ASN A 98 24.13 -4.73 -18.15
CA ASN A 98 25.23 -4.76 -19.12
C ASN A 98 26.33 -3.77 -18.72
N VAL A 99 27.57 -4.09 -19.07
CA VAL A 99 28.75 -3.22 -18.87
C VAL A 99 29.35 -2.90 -20.23
N VAL A 100 29.69 -1.64 -20.47
CA VAL A 100 30.28 -1.11 -21.71
C VAL A 100 31.49 -0.24 -21.38
N ASP A 101 32.36 0.04 -22.35
CA ASP A 101 33.65 0.72 -22.08
C ASP A 101 33.55 2.09 -21.36
N PHE A 102 32.44 2.81 -21.56
CA PHE A 102 32.21 4.12 -20.96
C PHE A 102 31.26 4.10 -19.75
N GLY A 103 30.72 2.94 -19.36
CA GLY A 103 29.67 2.89 -18.34
C GLY A 103 29.05 1.52 -18.07
N ALA A 104 27.97 1.50 -17.28
CA ALA A 104 27.17 0.32 -17.04
C ALA A 104 25.68 0.67 -17.06
N PHE A 105 24.88 -0.24 -17.62
CA PHE A 105 23.42 -0.16 -17.61
C PHE A 105 22.88 -0.93 -16.42
N VAL A 106 22.05 -0.26 -15.63
CA VAL A 106 21.53 -0.76 -14.35
C VAL A 106 20.01 -0.68 -14.38
N ASP A 107 19.36 -1.81 -14.13
CA ASP A 107 17.92 -1.89 -13.93
C ASP A 107 17.60 -1.52 -12.48
N ILE A 108 16.84 -0.45 -12.29
CA ILE A 108 16.40 0.08 -10.98
C ILE A 108 14.91 -0.20 -10.71
N GLY A 109 14.28 -1.11 -11.46
CA GLY A 109 12.86 -1.44 -11.31
C GLY A 109 11.91 -0.50 -12.05
N VAL A 110 12.43 0.27 -13.01
CA VAL A 110 11.61 1.09 -13.93
C VAL A 110 11.68 0.51 -15.33
N LYS A 111 10.78 0.92 -16.22
CA LYS A 111 10.72 0.41 -17.61
C LYS A 111 12.03 0.63 -18.40
N GLN A 112 12.86 1.57 -17.98
CA GLN A 112 14.03 2.03 -18.70
C GLN A 112 15.31 1.85 -17.87
N ASP A 113 16.35 1.30 -18.49
CA ASP A 113 17.64 1.11 -17.81
C ASP A 113 18.31 2.47 -17.56
N GLY A 114 18.92 2.62 -16.38
CA GLY A 114 19.75 3.77 -16.05
C GLY A 114 21.21 3.55 -16.43
N LEU A 115 21.91 4.63 -16.78
CA LEU A 115 23.32 4.59 -17.16
C LEU A 115 24.18 5.16 -16.03
N VAL A 116 25.13 4.36 -15.55
CA VAL A 116 26.24 4.82 -14.71
C VAL A 116 27.45 5.07 -15.60
N HIS A 117 27.90 6.32 -15.68
CA HIS A 117 29.12 6.65 -16.44
C HIS A 117 30.37 6.17 -15.69
N ILE A 118 31.46 5.83 -16.39
CA ILE A 118 32.71 5.34 -15.78
C ILE A 118 33.27 6.31 -14.73
N SER A 119 33.08 7.61 -14.92
CA SER A 119 33.47 8.62 -13.93
C SER A 119 32.62 8.55 -12.67
N GLU A 120 31.37 8.13 -12.76
CA GLU A 120 30.40 8.09 -11.67
C GLU A 120 30.35 6.73 -10.96
N MET A 121 31.18 5.76 -11.36
CA MET A 121 31.25 4.43 -10.73
C MET A 121 31.96 4.43 -9.37
N ALA A 122 32.94 5.32 -9.18
CA ALA A 122 33.73 5.39 -7.97
C ALA A 122 34.31 6.80 -7.74
N ASP A 123 34.74 7.06 -6.51
CA ASP A 123 35.45 8.30 -6.16
C ASP A 123 36.91 8.32 -6.65
N TYR A 124 37.43 7.15 -7.05
CA TYR A 124 38.75 6.99 -7.64
C TYR A 124 38.68 6.80 -9.16
N ARG A 125 39.82 6.95 -9.85
CA ARG A 125 39.89 6.78 -11.30
C ARG A 125 39.81 5.30 -11.70
N VAL A 126 38.67 4.92 -12.27
CA VAL A 126 38.46 3.60 -12.85
C VAL A 126 39.09 3.52 -14.24
N ARG A 127 39.89 2.48 -14.51
CA ARG A 127 40.51 2.24 -15.82
C ARG A 127 39.60 1.46 -16.76
N SER A 128 38.94 0.44 -16.22
CA SER A 128 37.96 -0.38 -16.92
C SER A 128 36.74 -0.59 -16.03
N PRO A 129 35.51 -0.39 -16.53
CA PRO A 129 34.30 -0.61 -15.74
C PRO A 129 34.10 -2.09 -15.37
N TYR A 130 34.68 -3.01 -16.13
CA TYR A 130 34.67 -4.44 -15.84
C TYR A 130 35.46 -4.83 -14.58
N ASP A 131 36.38 -3.98 -14.13
CA ASP A 131 37.14 -4.22 -12.89
C ASP A 131 36.29 -3.93 -11.65
N VAL A 132 35.25 -3.11 -11.79
CA VAL A 132 34.43 -2.61 -10.68
C VAL A 132 33.06 -3.30 -10.64
N LEU A 133 32.51 -3.63 -11.80
CA LEU A 133 31.15 -4.16 -11.94
C LEU A 133 31.14 -5.41 -12.83
N SER A 134 30.34 -6.39 -12.43
CA SER A 134 29.97 -7.55 -13.24
C SER A 134 28.48 -7.52 -13.59
N VAL A 135 28.11 -8.10 -14.72
CA VAL A 135 26.69 -8.28 -15.08
C VAL A 135 26.02 -9.17 -14.05
N GLY A 136 24.86 -8.75 -13.54
CA GLY A 136 24.12 -9.41 -12.47
C GLY A 136 24.41 -8.87 -11.06
N ASP A 137 25.38 -7.96 -10.90
CA ASP A 137 25.66 -7.37 -9.60
C ASP A 137 24.51 -6.47 -9.14
N ILE A 138 24.15 -6.59 -7.85
CA ILE A 138 23.19 -5.71 -7.19
C ILE A 138 23.98 -4.58 -6.52
N ILE A 139 23.75 -3.36 -6.97
CA ILE A 139 24.46 -2.16 -6.52
C ILE A 139 23.49 -1.09 -6.04
N ASP A 140 23.96 -0.26 -5.11
CA ASP A 140 23.25 0.93 -4.69
C ASP A 140 23.66 2.12 -5.57
N VAL A 141 22.68 2.83 -6.11
CA VAL A 141 22.86 3.95 -7.05
C VAL A 141 22.04 5.16 -6.60
N ILE A 142 22.51 6.34 -6.98
CA ILE A 142 21.82 7.62 -6.81
C ILE A 142 21.37 8.11 -8.18
N VAL A 143 20.12 8.57 -8.27
CA VAL A 143 19.61 9.25 -9.46
C VAL A 143 20.23 10.64 -9.56
N LEU A 144 20.96 10.93 -10.63
CA LEU A 144 21.51 12.27 -10.90
C LEU A 144 20.54 13.12 -11.70
N ASP A 145 19.99 12.55 -12.76
CA ASP A 145 19.12 13.25 -13.70
C ASP A 145 18.13 12.28 -14.35
N VAL A 146 16.95 12.78 -14.69
CA VAL A 146 15.87 12.00 -15.30
C VAL A 146 15.33 12.77 -16.51
N ASP A 147 15.59 12.24 -17.69
CA ASP A 147 15.12 12.79 -18.95
C ASP A 147 13.92 11.97 -19.44
N ASN A 148 12.71 12.41 -19.08
CA ASN A 148 11.47 11.72 -19.43
C ASN A 148 11.15 11.81 -20.94
N ASN A 149 11.66 12.82 -21.65
CA ASN A 149 11.44 12.95 -23.09
C ASN A 149 12.25 11.93 -23.88
N ARG A 150 13.49 11.66 -23.45
CA ARG A 150 14.40 10.75 -24.15
C ARG A 150 14.45 9.35 -23.53
N GLY A 151 13.78 9.13 -22.40
CA GLY A 151 13.83 7.89 -21.65
C GLY A 151 15.26 7.59 -21.20
N ARG A 152 15.92 8.54 -20.50
CA ARG A 152 17.28 8.32 -19.99
C ARG A 152 17.35 8.69 -18.54
N ILE A 153 18.04 7.87 -17.77
CA ILE A 153 18.23 8.07 -16.33
C ILE A 153 19.74 8.06 -16.09
N GLY A 154 20.26 9.20 -15.63
CA GLY A 154 21.64 9.30 -15.19
C GLY A 154 21.77 8.77 -13.77
N LEU A 155 22.65 7.80 -13.57
CA LEU A 155 22.89 7.18 -12.26
C LEU A 155 24.34 7.42 -11.83
N SER A 156 24.56 7.51 -10.52
CA SER A 156 25.88 7.57 -9.92
C SER A 156 26.01 6.57 -8.77
N MET A 157 27.17 5.96 -8.65
CA MET A 157 27.55 5.13 -7.51
C MET A 157 28.40 5.90 -6.50
N ARG A 158 28.74 7.16 -6.77
CA ARG A 158 29.51 7.99 -5.85
C ARG A 158 28.69 8.39 -4.64
N GLY A 159 29.33 8.41 -3.47
CA GLY A 159 28.67 8.77 -2.21
C GLY A 159 27.66 7.74 -1.69
N VAL A 160 27.67 6.53 -2.27
CA VAL A 160 26.94 5.35 -1.77
C VAL A 160 27.95 4.38 -1.18
N ALA A 161 27.57 3.67 -0.10
CA ALA A 161 28.47 2.72 0.54
C ALA A 161 28.96 1.69 -0.49
N ALA A 162 30.26 1.37 -0.44
CA ALA A 162 30.93 0.51 -1.42
C ALA A 162 30.15 -0.80 -1.66
N PRO A 163 30.11 -1.31 -2.91
CA PRO A 163 29.37 -2.52 -3.25
C PRO A 163 29.85 -3.69 -2.39
N GLN A 164 28.91 -4.44 -1.81
CA GLN A 164 29.19 -5.54 -0.87
C GLN A 164 29.97 -6.71 -1.51
N ASN A 165 30.09 -6.71 -2.85
CA ASN A 165 30.75 -7.74 -3.66
C ASN A 165 31.95 -7.21 -4.46
N ALA A 166 32.68 -6.19 -3.98
CA ALA A 166 33.91 -5.76 -4.64
C ALA A 166 34.90 -6.94 -4.71
N LYS A 167 35.22 -7.39 -5.92
CA LYS A 167 36.27 -8.39 -6.15
C LYS A 167 37.60 -7.78 -5.68
N ALA A 168 38.22 -8.41 -4.68
CA ALA A 168 39.55 -8.07 -4.17
C ALA A 168 40.66 -8.47 -5.14
#